data_AF-A0A1E4K853-F1
#
_entry.id   AF-A0A1E4K853-F1
#
_cell.length_a   1.000
_cell.length_b   1.000
_cell.length_c   1.000
_cell.angle_alpha   90.00
_cell.angle_beta   90.00
_cell.angle_gamma   90.00
#
_symmetry.space_group_name_H-M   'P 1'
#
loop_
_entity.id
_entity.type
_entity.pdbx_description
1 polymer ?
#
loop_
_entity_poly.entity_id
_entity_poly.type
_entity_poly.pdbx_seq_one_letter_code
_entity_poly.pdbx_strand_id
1 'polypeptide(L)'
;MISEPFDPADEATWIARGRRPDHAAILADAWRRFPDLPNDADREARRARMRQRALALRPVMDAMSKAADAERQARNFAFTETRIASGKGDDRDRAILRARNLHRYDWDRAVRYASGWFAATAGWEPEARRGQGETPATLAYEEGFADGGGNRDDLFDTARRAYDAASLPEAQPVPTTGRPLPSTWPKPTDDPVPARWARRLLILGAPEAGWIRESAAAKIESPLLLPALQASEGQDELAIVVISSTGFHALQNSMPDAAAIESLSGDAVSFDPRLEDQLRSLLAGRDFDDILIAAQGDYLALLDLHAVALPLCRTMERTRNTLLQQRAHFRIWLDRGLMPGESLGAGHIRWGKAVKGLTGKLGEFTARYAGKQPGGGHRITVETPDGQLASGYVSARGEPLSPETVIGNRAHLRKAMASRLRAFGGATRLVANRAPDLLDLATA
;
A
#
# COMPACT_ATOMS: atom_id res chain seq x y z
N MET A 1 -15.94 -41.97 5.98
CA MET A 1 -16.68 -41.59 7.20
C MET A 1 -18.00 -41.00 6.73
N ILE A 2 -19.10 -41.77 6.80
CA ILE A 2 -20.42 -41.31 6.37
C ILE A 2 -20.89 -40.34 7.46
N SER A 3 -21.06 -39.06 7.12
CA SER A 3 -21.65 -38.07 8.04
C SER A 3 -22.99 -38.60 8.52
N GLU A 4 -23.19 -38.66 9.83
CA GLU A 4 -24.52 -38.91 10.40
C GLU A 4 -25.53 -37.94 9.75
N PRO A 5 -26.75 -38.42 9.44
CA PRO A 5 -27.78 -37.58 8.85
C PRO A 5 -28.13 -36.45 9.83
N PHE A 6 -28.08 -35.21 9.33
CA PHE A 6 -28.43 -34.03 10.11
C PHE A 6 -29.93 -34.02 10.38
N ASP A 7 -30.33 -34.29 11.62
CA ASP A 7 -31.72 -34.12 12.07
C ASP A 7 -31.90 -32.75 12.74
N PRO A 8 -32.52 -31.77 12.06
CA PRO A 8 -32.72 -30.45 12.63
C PRO A 8 -33.75 -30.41 13.77
N ALA A 9 -34.53 -31.48 13.98
CA ALA A 9 -35.51 -31.62 15.05
C ALA A 9 -34.91 -32.20 16.35
N ASP A 10 -33.65 -32.63 16.30
CA ASP A 10 -32.86 -33.09 17.44
C ASP A 10 -31.97 -31.96 17.99
N GLU A 11 -31.99 -31.79 19.31
CA GLU A 11 -31.19 -30.78 20.01
C GLU A 11 -29.70 -31.13 20.00
N ALA A 12 -29.36 -32.41 20.17
CA ALA A 12 -27.97 -32.86 20.22
C ALA A 12 -27.23 -32.56 18.91
N THR A 13 -27.94 -32.68 17.78
CA THR A 13 -27.46 -32.32 16.44
C THR A 13 -27.03 -30.85 16.33
N TRP A 14 -27.71 -29.92 17.00
CA TRP A 14 -27.35 -28.49 17.04
C TRP A 14 -26.21 -28.20 18.01
N ILE A 15 -26.21 -28.85 19.18
CA ILE A 15 -25.14 -28.71 20.18
C ILE A 15 -23.80 -29.21 19.60
N ALA A 16 -23.80 -30.37 18.94
CA ALA A 16 -22.63 -30.93 18.27
C ALA A 16 -22.05 -29.98 17.21
N ARG A 17 -22.86 -29.06 16.68
CA ARG A 17 -22.45 -28.01 15.72
C ARG A 17 -22.14 -26.67 16.38
N GLY A 18 -21.91 -26.67 17.69
CA GLY A 18 -21.48 -25.49 18.45
C GLY A 18 -22.59 -24.52 18.84
N ARG A 19 -23.86 -24.96 18.84
CA ARG A 19 -24.95 -24.14 19.39
C ARG A 19 -25.01 -24.29 20.91
N ARG A 20 -25.33 -23.19 21.59
CA ARG A 20 -25.61 -23.20 23.03
C ARG A 20 -26.87 -24.05 23.30
N PRO A 21 -26.95 -24.77 24.43
CA PRO A 21 -28.09 -25.65 24.72
C PRO A 21 -29.45 -24.94 24.68
N ASP A 22 -29.53 -23.72 25.21
CA ASP A 22 -30.75 -22.89 25.19
C ASP A 22 -31.21 -22.56 23.75
N HIS A 23 -30.29 -22.24 22.85
CA HIS A 23 -30.62 -21.99 21.44
C HIS A 23 -30.94 -23.30 20.69
N ALA A 24 -30.22 -24.38 20.98
CA ALA A 24 -30.40 -25.69 20.37
C ALA A 24 -31.80 -26.25 20.65
N ALA A 25 -32.27 -26.13 21.90
CA ALA A 25 -33.61 -26.55 22.30
C ALA A 25 -34.70 -25.84 21.48
N ILE A 26 -34.60 -24.52 21.30
CA ILE A 26 -35.58 -23.73 20.55
C ILE A 26 -35.52 -24.04 19.04
N LEU A 27 -34.31 -24.22 18.48
CA LEU A 27 -34.11 -24.62 17.09
C LEU A 27 -34.78 -25.97 16.81
N ALA A 28 -34.44 -26.98 17.60
CA ALA A 28 -35.00 -28.32 17.51
C ALA A 28 -36.53 -28.31 17.63
N ASP A 29 -37.04 -27.54 18.59
CA ASP A 29 -38.48 -27.45 18.83
C ASP A 29 -39.26 -26.77 17.69
N ALA A 30 -38.68 -25.74 17.07
CA ALA A 30 -39.28 -25.11 15.88
C ALA A 30 -39.33 -26.08 14.69
N TRP A 31 -38.33 -26.93 14.52
CA TRP A 31 -38.31 -27.97 13.48
C TRP A 31 -39.27 -29.12 13.78
N ARG A 32 -39.47 -29.50 15.05
CA ARG A 32 -40.51 -30.45 15.47
C ARG A 32 -41.92 -29.91 15.23
N ARG A 33 -42.17 -28.64 15.56
CA ARG A 33 -43.49 -28.00 15.39
C ARG A 33 -43.80 -27.71 13.92
N PHE A 34 -42.78 -27.40 13.11
CA PHE A 34 -42.94 -27.01 11.71
C PHE A 34 -41.97 -27.78 10.79
N PRO A 35 -42.13 -29.11 10.65
CA PRO A 35 -41.28 -29.93 9.78
C PRO A 35 -41.54 -29.60 8.31
N ASP A 36 -40.58 -29.94 7.45
CA ASP A 36 -40.77 -29.85 6.00
C ASP A 36 -41.88 -30.80 5.56
N LEU A 37 -42.71 -30.34 4.62
CA LEU A 37 -43.71 -31.19 3.99
C LEU A 37 -43.09 -31.94 2.79
N PRO A 38 -43.60 -33.12 2.45
CA PRO A 38 -43.21 -33.86 1.25
C PRO A 38 -43.27 -33.04 -0.04
N ASN A 39 -42.47 -33.40 -1.05
CA ASN A 39 -42.35 -32.65 -2.30
C ASN A 39 -43.65 -32.63 -3.14
N ASP A 40 -44.48 -33.65 -2.98
CA ASP A 40 -45.81 -33.81 -3.58
C ASP A 40 -46.90 -33.01 -2.85
N ALA A 41 -46.60 -32.45 -1.67
CA ALA A 41 -47.51 -31.54 -0.99
C ALA A 41 -47.65 -30.21 -1.74
N ASP A 42 -48.84 -29.61 -1.60
CA ASP A 42 -49.16 -28.33 -2.22
C ASP A 42 -48.09 -27.24 -1.96
N ARG A 43 -47.79 -26.46 -2.99
CA ARG A 43 -46.72 -25.46 -2.95
C ARG A 43 -47.02 -24.34 -1.97
N GLU A 44 -48.27 -23.93 -1.84
CA GLU A 44 -48.66 -22.87 -0.93
C GLU A 44 -48.58 -23.34 0.52
N ALA A 45 -49.01 -24.58 0.78
CA ALA A 45 -48.85 -25.23 2.08
C ALA A 45 -47.37 -25.33 2.51
N ARG A 46 -46.47 -25.72 1.59
CA ARG A 46 -45.02 -25.73 1.84
C ARG A 46 -44.47 -24.34 2.18
N ARG A 47 -44.85 -23.31 1.42
CA ARG A 47 -44.45 -21.91 1.70
C ARG A 47 -45.00 -21.40 3.03
N ALA A 48 -46.24 -21.75 3.38
CA ALA A 48 -46.84 -21.39 4.67
C ALA A 48 -46.06 -22.03 5.83
N ARG A 49 -45.67 -23.30 5.69
CA ARG A 49 -44.88 -24.03 6.68
C ARG A 49 -43.50 -23.40 6.90
N MET A 50 -42.80 -23.03 5.82
CA MET A 50 -41.53 -22.29 5.92
C MET A 50 -41.68 -20.95 6.63
N ARG A 51 -42.75 -20.19 6.35
CA ARG A 51 -43.03 -18.90 7.01
C ARG A 51 -43.29 -19.08 8.51
N GLN A 52 -44.08 -20.09 8.90
CA GLN A 52 -44.35 -20.39 10.30
C GLN A 52 -43.06 -20.73 11.07
N ARG A 53 -42.20 -21.58 10.47
CA ARG A 53 -40.88 -21.89 11.04
C ARG A 53 -40.01 -20.65 11.18
N ALA A 54 -39.95 -19.81 10.15
CA ALA A 54 -39.16 -18.56 10.19
C ALA A 54 -39.64 -17.60 11.28
N LEU A 55 -40.96 -17.47 11.48
CA LEU A 55 -41.54 -16.66 12.56
C LEU A 55 -41.20 -17.24 13.95
N ALA A 56 -41.26 -18.56 14.11
CA ALA A 56 -40.90 -19.23 15.36
C ALA A 56 -39.42 -19.07 15.71
N LEU A 57 -38.54 -19.08 14.71
CA LEU A 57 -37.09 -18.93 14.89
C LEU A 57 -36.63 -17.47 15.07
N ARG A 58 -37.43 -16.50 14.62
CA ARG A 58 -37.04 -15.08 14.60
C ARG A 58 -36.51 -14.56 15.96
N PRO A 59 -37.14 -14.83 17.11
CA PRO A 59 -36.62 -14.33 18.39
C PRO A 59 -35.21 -14.84 18.72
N VAL A 60 -34.91 -16.10 18.42
CA VAL A 60 -33.59 -16.70 18.65
C VAL A 60 -32.56 -16.15 17.67
N MET A 61 -32.94 -16.01 16.39
CA MET A 61 -32.05 -15.42 15.39
C MET A 61 -31.71 -13.96 15.73
N ASP A 62 -32.71 -13.18 16.16
CA ASP A 62 -32.51 -11.79 16.60
C ASP A 62 -31.63 -11.73 17.87
N ALA A 63 -31.81 -12.65 18.84
CA ALA A 63 -30.96 -12.74 20.03
C ALA A 63 -29.51 -13.12 19.69
N MET A 64 -29.32 -14.08 18.77
CA MET A 64 -28.00 -14.48 18.28
C MET A 64 -27.30 -13.33 17.56
N SER A 65 -28.00 -12.62 16.68
CA SER A 65 -27.46 -11.43 16.00
C SER A 65 -27.05 -10.35 17.00
N LYS A 66 -27.90 -10.05 17.99
CA LYS A 66 -27.57 -9.08 19.05
C LYS A 66 -26.34 -9.48 19.85
N ALA A 67 -26.20 -10.76 20.21
CA ALA A 67 -25.05 -11.26 20.95
C ALA A 67 -23.75 -11.18 20.13
N ALA A 68 -23.81 -11.58 18.85
CA ALA A 68 -22.68 -11.48 17.94
C ALA A 68 -22.25 -10.02 17.71
N ASP A 69 -23.20 -9.10 17.57
CA ASP A 69 -22.91 -7.68 17.43
C ASP A 69 -22.34 -7.08 18.73
N ALA A 70 -22.85 -7.47 19.90
CA ALA A 70 -22.29 -7.03 21.18
C ALA A 70 -20.84 -7.51 21.36
N GLU A 71 -20.55 -8.76 21.00
CA GLU A 71 -19.19 -9.31 21.05
C GLU A 71 -18.25 -8.61 20.07
N ARG A 72 -18.72 -8.34 18.83
CA ARG A 72 -18.00 -7.56 17.82
C ARG A 72 -17.63 -6.18 18.37
N GLN A 73 -18.60 -5.48 18.97
CA GLN A 73 -18.39 -4.15 19.54
C GLN A 73 -17.38 -4.20 20.70
N ALA A 74 -17.52 -5.16 21.61
CA ALA A 74 -16.60 -5.33 22.74
C ALA A 74 -15.16 -5.62 22.27
N ARG A 75 -14.98 -6.52 21.29
CA ARG A 75 -13.67 -6.83 20.71
C ARG A 75 -13.03 -5.62 20.03
N ASN A 76 -13.81 -4.85 19.27
CA ASN A 76 -13.31 -3.66 18.60
C ASN A 76 -12.84 -2.59 19.61
N PHE A 77 -13.63 -2.33 20.65
CA PHE A 77 -13.22 -1.38 21.69
C PHE A 77 -11.98 -1.84 22.46
N ALA A 78 -11.93 -3.12 22.88
CA ALA A 78 -10.77 -3.67 23.57
C ALA A 78 -9.49 -3.60 22.70
N PHE A 79 -9.63 -3.84 21.40
CA PHE A 79 -8.53 -3.68 20.45
C PHE A 79 -8.03 -2.23 20.38
N THR A 80 -8.93 -1.25 20.28
CA THR A 80 -8.59 0.18 20.26
C THR A 80 -7.93 0.61 21.58
N GLU A 81 -8.42 0.15 22.73
CA GLU A 81 -7.80 0.39 24.04
C GLU A 81 -6.37 -0.15 24.11
N THR A 82 -6.17 -1.40 23.68
CA THR A 82 -4.84 -2.04 23.64
C THR A 82 -3.89 -1.30 22.72
N ARG A 83 -4.38 -0.83 21.56
CA ARG A 83 -3.59 -0.05 20.61
C ARG A 83 -3.12 1.28 21.22
N ILE A 84 -3.99 1.99 21.94
CA ILE A 84 -3.62 3.22 22.66
C ILE A 84 -2.63 2.93 23.79
N ALA A 85 -2.90 1.93 24.62
CA ALA A 85 -2.05 1.56 25.75
C ALA A 85 -0.62 1.14 25.31
N SER A 86 -0.49 0.53 24.14
CA SER A 86 0.79 0.14 23.54
C SER A 86 1.48 1.26 22.75
N GLY A 87 0.99 2.49 22.80
CA GLY A 87 1.58 3.64 22.09
C GLY A 87 1.38 3.63 20.57
N LYS A 88 0.59 2.67 20.04
CA LYS A 88 0.30 2.54 18.59
C LYS A 88 -0.99 3.26 18.18
N GLY A 89 -1.71 3.84 19.14
CA GLY A 89 -2.99 4.52 18.93
C GLY A 89 -2.82 5.95 18.44
N ASP A 90 -3.72 6.39 17.57
CA ASP A 90 -3.77 7.76 17.04
C ASP A 90 -4.91 8.60 17.69
N ASP A 91 -5.02 9.87 17.31
CA ASP A 91 -6.06 10.76 17.84
C ASP A 91 -7.48 10.31 17.47
N ARG A 92 -7.63 9.59 16.36
CA ARG A 92 -8.92 9.02 15.97
C ARG A 92 -9.30 7.87 16.90
N ASP A 93 -8.38 7.00 17.26
CA ASP A 93 -8.61 5.96 18.27
C ASP A 93 -9.04 6.57 19.61
N ARG A 94 -8.37 7.65 20.04
CA ARG A 94 -8.74 8.38 21.28
C ARG A 94 -10.14 8.97 21.17
N ALA A 95 -10.50 9.54 20.03
CA ALA A 95 -11.84 10.07 19.77
C ALA A 95 -12.91 8.97 19.80
N ILE A 96 -12.63 7.77 19.30
CA ILE A 96 -13.54 6.61 19.39
C ILE A 96 -13.80 6.24 20.86
N LEU A 97 -12.76 6.15 21.69
CA LEU A 97 -12.94 5.85 23.12
C LEU A 97 -13.63 6.99 23.87
N ARG A 98 -13.35 8.25 23.50
CA ARG A 98 -14.07 9.43 24.03
C ARG A 98 -15.56 9.32 23.75
N ALA A 99 -15.96 9.00 22.52
CA ALA A 99 -17.35 8.84 22.12
C ALA A 99 -18.06 7.76 22.97
N ARG A 100 -17.41 6.62 23.18
CA ARG A 100 -17.94 5.56 24.05
C ARG A 100 -18.07 6.02 25.50
N ASN A 101 -17.06 6.70 26.03
CA ASN A 101 -17.01 7.06 27.45
C ASN A 101 -17.96 8.21 27.80
N LEU A 102 -18.04 9.23 26.94
CA LEU A 102 -18.86 10.43 27.14
C LEU A 102 -20.30 10.21 26.70
N HIS A 103 -20.50 9.66 25.50
CA HIS A 103 -21.82 9.59 24.84
C HIS A 103 -22.46 8.20 24.87
N ARG A 104 -21.76 7.21 25.45
CA ARG A 104 -22.22 5.80 25.52
C ARG A 104 -22.56 5.21 24.15
N TYR A 105 -21.87 5.68 23.12
CA TYR A 105 -22.08 5.20 21.77
C TYR A 105 -21.61 3.76 21.57
N ASP A 106 -22.43 3.00 20.82
CA ASP A 106 -22.01 1.76 20.21
C ASP A 106 -20.83 1.99 19.25
N TRP A 107 -20.17 0.92 18.84
CA TRP A 107 -18.98 1.01 17.99
C TRP A 107 -19.22 1.85 16.72
N ASP A 108 -20.35 1.64 16.04
CA ASP A 108 -20.61 2.25 14.74
C ASP A 108 -20.84 3.77 14.90
N ARG A 109 -21.59 4.18 15.92
CA ARG A 109 -21.76 5.60 16.28
C ARG A 109 -20.45 6.23 16.79
N ALA A 110 -19.66 5.51 17.57
CA ALA A 110 -18.37 6.00 18.06
C ALA A 110 -17.38 6.26 16.91
N VAL A 111 -17.36 5.40 15.89
CA VAL A 111 -16.59 5.62 14.66
C VAL A 111 -17.08 6.84 13.89
N ARG A 112 -18.40 7.04 13.79
CA ARG A 112 -18.98 8.22 13.13
C ARG A 112 -18.69 9.52 13.86
N TYR A 113 -18.79 9.51 15.18
CA TYR A 113 -18.34 10.60 16.04
C TYR A 113 -16.86 10.92 15.80
N ALA A 114 -15.99 9.92 15.82
CA ALA A 114 -14.55 10.13 15.62
C ALA A 114 -14.23 10.69 14.22
N SER A 115 -15.01 10.31 13.20
CA SER A 115 -14.92 10.90 11.86
C SER A 115 -15.30 12.39 11.85
N GLY A 116 -16.34 12.79 12.59
CA GLY A 116 -16.72 14.20 12.74
C GLY A 116 -15.64 14.99 13.47
N TRP A 117 -15.18 14.47 14.60
CA TRP A 117 -14.14 15.09 15.42
C TRP A 117 -12.84 15.31 14.62
N PHE A 118 -12.40 14.28 13.89
CA PHE A 118 -11.20 14.38 13.06
C PHE A 118 -11.36 15.39 11.92
N ALA A 119 -12.53 15.45 11.28
CA ALA A 119 -12.79 16.44 10.23
C ALA A 119 -12.72 17.87 10.76
N ALA A 120 -13.22 18.11 11.98
CA ALA A 120 -13.10 19.41 12.64
C ALA A 120 -11.62 19.76 12.90
N THR A 121 -10.87 18.88 13.56
CA THR A 121 -9.47 19.14 13.94
C THR A 121 -8.51 19.23 12.76
N ALA A 122 -8.77 18.49 11.67
CA ALA A 122 -7.95 18.53 10.46
C ALA A 122 -8.29 19.71 9.54
N GLY A 123 -9.26 20.56 9.91
CA GLY A 123 -9.68 21.70 9.07
C GLY A 123 -10.42 21.29 7.79
N TRP A 124 -11.00 20.10 7.75
CA TRP A 124 -11.71 19.61 6.57
C TRP A 124 -13.12 20.20 6.47
N GLU A 125 -13.66 20.23 5.26
CA GLU A 125 -15.08 20.50 5.04
C GLU A 125 -15.93 19.41 5.71
N PRO A 126 -16.99 19.78 6.44
CA PRO A 126 -17.87 18.81 7.06
C PRO A 126 -18.66 18.05 5.99
N GLU A 127 -18.91 16.75 6.23
CA GLU A 127 -19.68 15.92 5.30
C GLU A 127 -21.03 16.57 4.96
N ALA A 128 -21.32 16.72 3.66
CA ALA A 128 -22.59 17.31 3.20
C ALA A 128 -23.78 16.47 3.69
N ARG A 129 -24.82 17.12 4.23
CA ARG A 129 -26.11 16.48 4.52
C ARG A 129 -26.71 16.03 3.19
N ARG A 130 -26.48 14.79 2.78
CA ARG A 130 -26.99 14.25 1.51
C ARG A 130 -28.49 13.97 1.57
N GLY A 131 -29.35 14.94 1.84
CA GLY A 131 -30.83 14.83 1.75
C GLY A 131 -31.50 13.66 2.49
N GLN A 132 -30.74 12.85 3.23
CA GLN A 132 -31.18 11.75 4.06
C GLN A 132 -31.40 12.37 5.44
N GLY A 133 -32.58 12.17 6.01
CA GLY A 133 -32.95 12.74 7.31
C GLY A 133 -31.98 12.36 8.42
N GLU A 134 -32.17 12.97 9.59
CA GLU A 134 -31.33 12.70 10.77
C GLU A 134 -31.37 11.22 11.13
N THR A 135 -30.22 10.56 10.98
CA THR A 135 -29.98 9.20 11.45
C THR A 135 -29.09 9.24 12.69
N PRO A 136 -29.10 8.21 13.54
CA PRO A 136 -28.17 8.16 14.69
C PRO A 136 -26.69 8.28 14.30
N ALA A 137 -26.33 7.83 13.09
CA ALA A 137 -24.98 7.94 12.56
C ALA A 137 -24.61 9.37 12.10
N THR A 138 -25.58 10.13 11.58
CA THR A 138 -25.36 11.54 11.21
C THR A 138 -25.31 12.42 12.45
N LEU A 139 -26.17 12.17 13.44
CA LEU A 139 -26.14 12.88 14.73
C LEU A 139 -24.83 12.66 15.47
N ALA A 140 -24.33 11.41 15.54
CA ALA A 140 -23.04 11.12 16.16
C ALA A 140 -21.88 11.85 15.45
N TYR A 141 -21.90 11.91 14.11
CA TYR A 141 -20.91 12.68 13.35
C TYR A 141 -20.99 14.17 13.65
N GLU A 142 -22.19 14.74 13.70
CA GLU A 142 -22.39 16.16 13.99
C GLU A 142 -21.93 16.52 15.40
N GLU A 143 -22.23 15.69 16.40
CA GLU A 143 -21.74 15.87 17.76
C GLU A 143 -20.22 15.76 17.84
N GLY A 144 -19.61 14.81 17.13
CA GLY A 144 -18.15 14.70 17.04
C GLY A 144 -17.52 15.92 16.40
N PHE A 145 -18.11 16.44 15.31
CA PHE A 145 -17.64 17.63 14.63
C PHE A 145 -17.71 18.87 15.54
N ALA A 146 -18.82 19.03 16.27
CA ALA A 146 -18.97 20.11 17.26
C ALA A 146 -17.98 19.97 18.42
N ASP A 147 -17.83 18.77 19.00
CA ASP A 147 -16.87 18.49 20.08
C ASP A 147 -15.40 18.62 19.66
N GLY A 148 -15.13 18.60 18.36
CA GLY A 148 -13.83 18.90 17.74
C GLY A 148 -13.62 20.38 17.43
N GLY A 149 -14.58 21.25 17.76
CA GLY A 149 -14.52 22.70 17.56
C GLY A 149 -15.06 23.19 16.22
N GLY A 150 -15.68 22.33 15.42
CA GLY A 150 -16.29 22.70 14.14
C GLY A 150 -17.66 23.34 14.31
N ASN A 151 -17.93 24.41 13.55
CA ASN A 151 -19.23 25.08 13.52
C ASN A 151 -19.78 25.15 12.09
N ARG A 152 -20.85 24.40 11.81
CA ARG A 152 -21.46 24.36 10.46
C ARG A 152 -22.19 25.64 10.08
N ASP A 153 -22.63 26.42 11.07
CA ASP A 153 -23.40 27.64 10.85
C ASP A 153 -22.51 28.85 10.55
N ASP A 154 -21.20 28.70 10.71
CA ASP A 154 -20.23 29.72 10.34
C ASP A 154 -19.61 29.43 8.95
N LEU A 155 -19.88 30.34 8.01
CA LEU A 155 -19.38 30.27 6.63
C LEU A 155 -17.85 30.27 6.52
N PHE A 156 -17.14 30.81 7.51
CA PHE A 156 -15.69 30.86 7.52
C PHE A 156 -15.05 29.80 8.42
N ASP A 157 -15.83 28.93 9.05
CA ASP A 157 -15.38 27.93 10.01
C ASP A 157 -14.32 27.00 9.41
N THR A 158 -14.59 26.44 8.22
CA THR A 158 -13.63 25.60 7.49
C THR A 158 -12.34 26.34 7.20
N ALA A 159 -12.41 27.60 6.74
CA ALA A 159 -11.22 28.37 6.41
C ALA A 159 -10.37 28.66 7.66
N ARG A 160 -11.02 29.02 8.78
CA ARG A 160 -10.34 29.26 10.07
C ARG A 160 -9.71 27.99 10.61
N ARG A 161 -10.45 26.88 10.66
CA ARG A 161 -9.90 25.60 11.12
C ARG A 161 -8.80 25.06 10.21
N ALA A 162 -8.89 25.25 8.89
CA ALA A 162 -7.82 24.89 7.96
C ALA A 162 -6.56 25.74 8.21
N TYR A 163 -6.72 27.04 8.49
CA TYR A 163 -5.62 27.92 8.86
C TYR A 163 -5.01 27.51 10.21
N ASP A 164 -5.81 27.23 11.22
CA ASP A 164 -5.36 26.80 12.55
C ASP A 164 -4.70 25.43 12.50
N ALA A 165 -5.25 24.48 11.75
CA ALA A 165 -4.67 23.16 11.53
C ALA A 165 -3.33 23.22 10.77
N ALA A 166 -3.16 24.19 9.86
CA ALA A 166 -1.89 24.47 9.20
C ALA A 166 -0.91 25.26 10.09
N SER A 167 -1.42 25.97 11.10
CA SER A 167 -0.65 26.79 12.05
C SER A 167 -0.26 26.05 13.32
N LEU A 168 -0.92 24.93 13.62
CA LEU A 168 -0.40 23.94 14.55
C LEU A 168 0.99 23.57 14.05
N PRO A 169 2.07 23.80 14.82
CA PRO A 169 3.37 23.28 14.43
C PRO A 169 3.19 21.77 14.33
N GLU A 170 3.16 21.27 13.10
CA GLU A 170 3.25 19.85 12.77
C GLU A 170 4.29 19.32 13.73
N ALA A 171 3.87 18.49 14.71
CA ALA A 171 4.65 18.19 15.91
C ALA A 171 6.07 17.93 15.43
N GLN A 172 6.92 18.95 15.58
CA GLN A 172 8.20 18.90 14.88
C GLN A 172 8.83 17.68 15.51
N PRO A 173 9.14 16.63 14.72
CA PRO A 173 9.80 15.48 15.28
C PRO A 173 10.94 16.07 16.08
N VAL A 174 10.91 15.83 17.40
CA VAL A 174 11.93 16.34 18.32
C VAL A 174 13.22 16.16 17.57
N PRO A 175 13.96 17.23 17.24
CA PRO A 175 15.10 17.10 16.36
C PRO A 175 16.10 16.25 17.13
N THR A 176 16.05 14.93 16.92
CA THR A 176 17.18 14.06 17.08
C THR A 176 18.15 14.56 16.05
N THR A 177 19.00 15.45 16.51
CA THR A 177 20.18 15.93 15.80
C THR A 177 20.86 14.73 15.16
N GLY A 178 20.70 14.60 13.84
CA GLY A 178 21.38 13.63 13.00
C GLY A 178 20.49 12.57 12.36
N ARG A 179 20.01 12.87 11.13
CA ARG A 179 19.48 11.92 10.13
C ARG A 179 18.08 11.33 10.42
N PRO A 180 17.14 11.35 9.45
CA PRO A 180 15.86 10.69 9.63
C PRO A 180 16.07 9.18 9.77
N LEU A 181 15.40 8.55 10.75
CA LEU A 181 15.49 7.11 10.97
C LEU A 181 15.00 6.34 9.73
N PRO A 182 15.64 5.23 9.35
CA PRO A 182 15.19 4.34 8.29
C PRO A 182 13.69 4.04 8.28
N SER A 183 13.09 3.76 9.44
CA SER A 183 11.65 3.49 9.57
C SER A 183 10.76 4.68 9.20
N THR A 184 11.29 5.90 9.19
CA THR A 184 10.55 7.12 8.81
C THR A 184 10.63 7.43 7.32
N TRP A 185 11.52 6.78 6.56
CA TRP A 185 11.75 7.08 5.14
C TRP A 185 10.50 6.83 4.28
N PRO A 186 10.25 7.65 3.24
CA PRO A 186 9.08 7.53 2.38
C PRO A 186 9.07 6.22 1.58
N LYS A 187 7.92 5.88 1.01
CA LYS A 187 7.79 4.74 0.09
C LYS A 187 8.36 5.10 -1.30
N PRO A 188 8.84 4.11 -2.08
CA PRO A 188 9.24 4.33 -3.46
C PRO A 188 8.18 4.99 -4.33
N THR A 189 8.58 6.05 -5.02
CA THR A 189 7.78 6.78 -6.02
C THR A 189 8.52 6.91 -7.35
N ASP A 190 7.88 7.43 -8.38
CA ASP A 190 8.54 7.75 -9.65
C ASP A 190 9.19 9.14 -9.66
N ASP A 191 9.10 9.91 -8.56
CA ASP A 191 9.63 11.28 -8.46
C ASP A 191 11.15 11.36 -8.49
N PRO A 192 11.91 10.49 -7.78
CA PRO A 192 13.35 10.58 -7.74
C PRO A 192 14.01 10.41 -9.12
N VAL A 193 15.15 11.09 -9.28
CA VAL A 193 15.98 10.97 -10.47
C VAL A 193 16.58 9.57 -10.55
N PRO A 194 16.60 8.92 -11.73
CA PRO A 194 17.31 7.66 -11.92
C PRO A 194 18.77 7.73 -11.46
N ALA A 195 19.26 6.65 -10.87
CA ALA A 195 20.61 6.56 -10.31
C ALA A 195 21.39 5.40 -10.95
N ARG A 196 22.70 5.58 -11.13
CA ARG A 196 23.58 4.52 -11.67
C ARG A 196 23.60 3.33 -10.73
N TRP A 197 23.48 2.12 -11.25
CA TRP A 197 23.46 0.89 -10.42
C TRP A 197 24.61 0.82 -9.40
N ALA A 198 25.84 1.16 -9.81
CA ALA A 198 27.01 1.24 -8.92
C ALA A 198 26.90 2.22 -7.73
N ARG A 199 25.99 3.20 -7.79
CA ARG A 199 25.75 4.22 -6.75
C ARG A 199 24.45 3.96 -5.98
N ARG A 200 23.93 2.73 -6.02
CA ARG A 200 22.70 2.34 -5.33
C ARG A 200 23.01 1.36 -4.21
N LEU A 201 22.24 1.48 -3.14
CA LEU A 201 22.30 0.58 -1.99
C LEU A 201 20.92 -0.05 -1.78
N LEU A 202 20.90 -1.37 -1.69
CA LEU A 202 19.73 -2.14 -1.29
C LEU A 202 20.01 -2.81 0.06
N ILE A 203 19.13 -2.59 1.02
CA ILE A 203 19.16 -3.28 2.32
C ILE A 203 17.93 -4.17 2.43
N LEU A 204 18.13 -5.46 2.61
CA LEU A 204 17.07 -6.46 2.74
C LEU A 204 17.02 -7.02 4.17
N GLY A 205 15.84 -7.27 4.70
CA GLY A 205 15.73 -8.21 5.82
C GLY A 205 16.00 -9.63 5.34
N ALA A 206 16.51 -10.50 6.23
CA ALA A 206 16.71 -11.92 5.94
C ALA A 206 15.43 -12.60 5.37
N PRO A 207 14.20 -12.29 5.84
CA PRO A 207 12.99 -12.82 5.22
C PRO A 207 12.81 -12.38 3.76
N GLU A 208 13.01 -11.10 3.45
CA GLU A 208 12.89 -10.54 2.09
C GLU A 208 13.97 -11.07 1.13
N ALA A 209 15.14 -11.39 1.69
CA ALA A 209 16.23 -12.07 0.99
C ALA A 209 16.00 -13.60 0.84
N GLY A 210 14.97 -14.17 1.48
CA GLY A 210 14.74 -15.62 1.48
C GLY A 210 15.77 -16.42 2.26
N TRP A 211 16.45 -15.79 3.23
CA TRP A 211 17.45 -16.42 4.09
C TRP A 211 16.85 -17.16 5.28
N ILE A 212 15.57 -16.95 5.63
CA ILE A 212 14.95 -17.64 6.76
C ILE A 212 14.47 -19.03 6.38
N ARG A 213 14.88 -20.05 7.15
CA ARG A 213 14.30 -21.39 7.04
C ARG A 213 12.87 -21.38 7.56
N GLU A 214 11.92 -21.75 6.73
CA GLU A 214 10.54 -22.00 7.17
C GLU A 214 10.54 -23.11 8.23
N SER A 215 10.30 -22.74 9.48
CA SER A 215 9.88 -23.70 10.49
C SER A 215 8.43 -24.09 10.20
N ALA A 216 8.11 -25.39 10.28
CA ALA A 216 6.76 -25.91 10.05
C ALA A 216 5.65 -25.23 10.89
N ALA A 217 6.03 -24.52 11.96
CA ALA A 217 5.11 -23.81 12.87
C ALA A 217 4.87 -22.32 12.52
N ALA A 218 5.70 -21.67 11.69
CA ALA A 218 5.61 -20.25 11.39
C ALA A 218 5.87 -19.98 9.90
N LYS A 219 4.80 -19.88 9.10
CA LYS A 219 4.90 -19.33 7.75
C LYS A 219 5.14 -17.84 7.87
N ILE A 220 6.38 -17.41 7.73
CA ILE A 220 6.71 -15.99 7.57
C ILE A 220 6.31 -15.61 6.15
N GLU A 221 5.14 -15.00 5.98
CA GLU A 221 4.74 -14.44 4.70
C GLU A 221 5.55 -13.16 4.44
N SER A 222 6.71 -13.29 3.78
CA SER A 222 7.55 -12.17 3.35
C SER A 222 7.67 -12.12 1.82
N PRO A 223 7.87 -10.94 1.21
CA PRO A 223 8.04 -10.88 -0.23
C PRO A 223 9.44 -11.37 -0.56
N LEU A 224 9.55 -12.49 -1.30
CA LEU A 224 10.83 -12.90 -1.88
C LEU A 224 11.20 -11.92 -2.99
N LEU A 225 12.16 -11.02 -2.71
CA LEU A 225 12.54 -9.93 -3.61
C LEU A 225 13.73 -10.27 -4.52
N LEU A 226 14.60 -11.19 -4.08
CA LEU A 226 15.79 -11.59 -4.87
C LEU A 226 15.46 -12.05 -6.29
N PRO A 227 14.41 -12.85 -6.58
CA PRO A 227 14.12 -13.25 -7.95
C PRO A 227 13.82 -12.06 -8.89
N ALA A 228 13.20 -10.99 -8.36
CA ALA A 228 12.94 -9.79 -9.15
C ALA A 228 14.22 -8.96 -9.37
N LEU A 229 15.14 -8.97 -8.40
CA LEU A 229 16.45 -8.33 -8.53
C LEU A 229 17.33 -9.05 -9.55
N GLN A 230 17.39 -10.38 -9.47
CA GLN A 230 18.17 -11.23 -10.39
C GLN A 230 17.71 -11.10 -11.84
N ALA A 231 16.44 -10.77 -12.06
CA ALA A 231 15.89 -10.50 -13.39
C ALA A 231 16.21 -9.08 -13.92
N SER A 232 16.86 -8.22 -13.13
CA SER A 232 17.17 -6.85 -13.51
C SER A 232 18.59 -6.72 -14.08
N GLU A 233 18.70 -6.07 -15.24
CA GLU A 233 19.99 -5.74 -15.83
C GLU A 233 20.71 -4.70 -14.96
N GLY A 234 21.98 -4.94 -14.64
CA GLY A 234 22.79 -4.07 -13.78
C GLY A 234 22.81 -4.43 -12.29
N GLN A 235 22.10 -5.49 -11.87
CA GLN A 235 22.10 -5.94 -10.47
C GLN A 235 23.50 -6.29 -9.92
N ASP A 236 24.45 -6.64 -10.80
CA ASP A 236 25.81 -7.03 -10.40
C ASP A 236 26.64 -5.83 -9.87
N GLU A 237 26.30 -4.60 -10.27
CA GLU A 237 26.95 -3.39 -9.76
C GLU A 237 26.33 -2.89 -8.45
N LEU A 238 25.14 -3.40 -8.07
CA LEU A 238 24.41 -2.95 -6.90
C LEU A 238 25.11 -3.37 -5.60
N ALA A 239 25.21 -2.47 -4.62
CA ALA A 239 25.56 -2.86 -3.26
C ALA A 239 24.34 -3.44 -2.55
N ILE A 240 24.44 -4.67 -2.03
CA ILE A 240 23.33 -5.33 -1.34
C ILE A 240 23.79 -5.77 0.04
N VAL A 241 23.10 -5.27 1.06
CA VAL A 241 23.26 -5.65 2.46
C VAL A 241 22.04 -6.42 2.92
N VAL A 242 22.24 -7.52 3.64
CA VAL A 242 21.18 -8.32 4.27
C VAL A 242 21.30 -8.19 5.79
N ILE A 243 20.18 -7.91 6.45
CA ILE A 243 20.04 -7.86 7.90
C ILE A 243 19.59 -9.24 8.37
N SER A 244 20.38 -9.91 9.19
CA SER A 244 20.03 -11.19 9.81
C SER A 244 20.00 -11.10 11.34
N SER A 245 19.71 -12.21 11.99
CA SER A 245 19.85 -12.38 13.45
C SER A 245 21.27 -12.12 13.96
N THR A 246 22.29 -12.23 13.11
CA THR A 246 23.71 -12.08 13.47
C THR A 246 24.34 -10.77 13.02
N GLY A 247 23.57 -9.87 12.39
CA GLY A 247 24.06 -8.56 11.96
C GLY A 247 23.86 -8.25 10.49
N PHE A 248 24.82 -7.52 9.90
CA PHE A 248 24.77 -7.03 8.52
C PHE A 248 25.73 -7.79 7.60
N HIS A 249 25.25 -8.27 6.45
CA HIS A 249 26.02 -9.13 5.55
C HIS A 249 25.96 -8.63 4.10
N ALA A 250 27.06 -8.69 3.36
CA ALA A 250 27.01 -8.50 1.90
C ALA A 250 26.39 -9.72 1.23
N LEU A 251 25.37 -9.54 0.39
CA LEU A 251 24.75 -10.65 -0.33
C LEU A 251 25.73 -11.39 -1.25
N GLN A 252 26.64 -10.65 -1.90
CA GLN A 252 27.55 -11.16 -2.94
C GLN A 252 28.67 -12.05 -2.40
N ASN A 253 28.98 -11.99 -1.11
CA ASN A 253 30.24 -12.54 -0.57
C ASN A 253 30.08 -13.69 0.42
N SER A 254 28.87 -14.16 0.73
CA SER A 254 28.71 -15.25 1.70
C SER A 254 27.41 -16.01 1.50
N MET A 255 27.50 -17.35 1.48
CA MET A 255 26.39 -18.18 1.93
C MET A 255 26.10 -17.81 3.39
N PRO A 256 24.83 -17.60 3.80
CA PRO A 256 24.53 -17.24 5.17
C PRO A 256 24.99 -18.36 6.11
N ASP A 257 25.66 -17.99 7.19
CA ASP A 257 25.97 -18.92 8.29
C ASP A 257 24.66 -19.51 8.84
N ALA A 258 24.72 -20.72 9.39
CA ALA A 258 23.54 -21.42 9.91
C ALA A 258 22.76 -20.57 10.93
N ALA A 259 23.46 -19.76 11.73
CA ALA A 259 22.85 -18.83 12.67
C ALA A 259 22.14 -17.64 11.99
N ALA A 260 22.64 -17.15 10.85
CA ALA A 260 22.05 -16.03 10.09
C ALA A 260 20.73 -16.40 9.39
N ILE A 261 20.41 -17.69 9.34
CA ILE A 261 19.18 -18.27 8.76
C ILE A 261 18.05 -18.34 9.82
N GLU A 262 18.38 -18.11 11.10
CA GLU A 262 17.40 -18.05 12.19
C GLU A 262 16.65 -16.72 12.20
N SER A 263 15.39 -16.74 12.65
CA SER A 263 14.56 -15.54 12.76
C SER A 263 15.10 -14.65 13.87
N LEU A 264 15.26 -13.36 13.58
CA LEU A 264 15.53 -12.35 14.60
C LEU A 264 14.32 -12.24 15.54
N SER A 265 14.58 -12.33 16.85
CA SER A 265 13.59 -12.13 17.90
C SER A 265 13.69 -10.70 18.45
N GLY A 266 12.55 -10.08 18.77
CA GLY A 266 12.48 -8.74 19.34
C GLY A 266 13.33 -8.55 20.59
N ASP A 267 13.46 -9.58 21.44
CA ASP A 267 14.29 -9.52 22.66
C ASP A 267 15.80 -9.44 22.36
N ALA A 268 16.23 -9.84 21.15
CA ALA A 268 17.61 -9.76 20.70
C ALA A 268 17.95 -8.41 20.05
N VAL A 269 16.95 -7.56 19.78
CA VAL A 269 17.16 -6.24 19.14
C VAL A 269 17.71 -5.27 20.17
N SER A 270 19.02 -5.08 20.14
CA SER A 270 19.74 -4.13 20.99
C SER A 270 20.89 -3.49 20.22
N PHE A 271 21.33 -2.32 20.68
CA PHE A 271 22.45 -1.63 20.05
C PHE A 271 23.76 -2.36 20.36
N ASP A 272 24.48 -2.77 19.31
CA ASP A 272 25.85 -3.30 19.39
C ASP A 272 26.82 -2.48 18.52
N PRO A 273 27.84 -1.81 19.10
CA PRO A 273 28.86 -1.07 18.33
C PRO A 273 29.54 -1.88 17.24
N ARG A 274 29.68 -3.21 17.42
CA ARG A 274 30.32 -4.09 16.43
C ARG A 274 29.50 -4.18 15.15
N LEU A 275 28.17 -4.16 15.26
CA LEU A 275 27.26 -4.16 14.11
C LEU A 275 27.31 -2.82 13.38
N GLU A 276 27.50 -1.73 14.10
CA GLU A 276 27.74 -0.42 13.49
C GLU A 276 29.02 -0.43 12.64
N ASP A 277 30.13 -0.90 13.21
CA ASP A 277 31.42 -1.03 12.50
C ASP A 277 31.32 -1.98 11.30
N GLN A 278 30.60 -3.09 11.45
CA GLN A 278 30.32 -4.04 10.36
C GLN A 278 29.59 -3.34 9.21
N LEU A 279 28.52 -2.59 9.50
CA LEU A 279 27.77 -1.85 8.49
C LEU A 279 28.64 -0.76 7.83
N ARG A 280 29.43 -0.02 8.61
CA ARG A 280 30.39 0.96 8.06
C ARG A 280 31.40 0.30 7.13
N SER A 281 31.93 -0.86 7.50
CA SER A 281 32.89 -1.60 6.68
C SER A 281 32.28 -2.07 5.36
N LEU A 282 31.01 -2.50 5.35
CA LEU A 282 30.32 -2.92 4.13
C LEU A 282 30.08 -1.77 3.15
N LEU A 283 29.90 -0.55 3.69
CA LEU A 283 29.60 0.66 2.92
C LEU A 283 30.86 1.49 2.60
N ALA A 284 32.00 1.16 3.20
CA ALA A 284 33.24 1.91 3.06
C ALA A 284 33.72 1.99 1.60
N GLY A 285 34.23 3.17 1.22
CA GLY A 285 34.80 3.41 -0.11
C GLY A 285 33.78 3.47 -1.26
N ARG A 286 32.48 3.54 -0.96
CA ARG A 286 31.41 3.67 -1.94
C ARG A 286 30.59 4.92 -1.71
N ASP A 287 30.21 5.57 -2.80
CA ASP A 287 29.28 6.69 -2.79
C ASP A 287 27.91 6.24 -3.27
N PHE A 288 26.88 6.65 -2.54
CA PHE A 288 25.51 6.27 -2.82
C PHE A 288 24.63 7.50 -3.09
N ASP A 289 23.78 7.42 -4.10
CA ASP A 289 22.79 8.45 -4.43
C ASP A 289 21.36 8.02 -4.11
N ASP A 290 21.09 6.71 -4.08
CA ASP A 290 19.76 6.11 -3.93
C ASP A 290 19.83 4.86 -3.03
N ILE A 291 19.12 4.90 -1.90
CA ILE A 291 18.99 3.78 -0.96
C ILE A 291 17.55 3.27 -0.93
N LEU A 292 17.37 1.96 -1.05
CA LEU A 292 16.13 1.29 -0.69
C LEU A 292 16.32 0.34 0.48
N ILE A 293 15.40 0.41 1.44
CA ILE A 293 15.26 -0.57 2.49
C ILE A 293 14.01 -1.42 2.26
N ALA A 294 14.18 -2.73 2.18
CA ALA A 294 13.10 -3.70 2.21
C ALA A 294 13.31 -4.67 3.38
N ALA A 295 12.97 -4.19 4.57
CA ALA A 295 12.97 -4.92 5.82
C ALA A 295 11.76 -4.48 6.64
N GLN A 296 11.18 -5.40 7.42
CA GLN A 296 10.05 -5.13 8.31
C GLN A 296 10.33 -5.62 9.73
N GLY A 297 9.53 -5.14 10.70
CA GLY A 297 9.58 -5.61 12.08
C GLY A 297 10.95 -5.44 12.73
N ASP A 298 11.40 -6.49 13.42
CA ASP A 298 12.63 -6.50 14.22
C ASP A 298 13.89 -6.21 13.38
N TYR A 299 13.91 -6.61 12.11
CA TYR A 299 15.02 -6.31 11.19
C TYR A 299 15.13 -4.81 10.90
N LEU A 300 13.99 -4.13 10.74
CA LEU A 300 13.96 -2.68 10.56
C LEU A 300 14.32 -1.94 11.86
N ALA A 301 13.86 -2.46 13.00
CA ALA A 301 14.20 -1.91 14.32
C ALA A 301 15.72 -2.01 14.61
N LEU A 302 16.36 -3.12 14.24
CA LEU A 302 17.81 -3.28 14.35
C LEU A 302 18.54 -2.24 13.49
N LEU A 303 18.07 -1.99 12.26
CA LEU A 303 18.68 -0.98 11.39
C LEU A 303 18.50 0.44 11.93
N ASP A 304 17.35 0.76 12.52
CA ASP A 304 17.11 2.08 13.14
C ASP A 304 18.13 2.38 14.26
N LEU A 305 18.51 1.36 15.06
CA LEU A 305 19.53 1.49 16.11
C LEU A 305 20.92 1.83 15.54
N HIS A 306 21.20 1.41 14.30
CA HIS A 306 22.48 1.61 13.61
C HIS A 306 22.40 2.61 12.46
N ALA A 307 21.36 3.45 12.42
CA ALA A 307 21.11 4.40 11.33
C ALA A 307 22.29 5.37 11.09
N VAL A 308 23.10 5.66 12.11
CA VAL A 308 24.28 6.54 12.02
C VAL A 308 25.40 5.98 11.12
N ALA A 309 25.42 4.67 10.86
CA ALA A 309 26.34 4.05 9.92
C ALA A 309 25.91 4.20 8.46
N LEU A 310 24.62 4.48 8.20
CA LEU A 310 24.12 4.64 6.83
C LEU A 310 24.54 5.99 6.23
N PRO A 311 24.93 6.05 4.95
CA PRO A 311 25.20 7.30 4.26
C PRO A 311 23.92 8.14 4.13
N LEU A 312 24.08 9.46 4.08
CA LEU A 312 23.01 10.36 3.67
C LEU A 312 23.02 10.45 2.15
N CYS A 313 21.94 10.02 1.53
CA CYS A 313 21.79 10.01 0.08
C CYS A 313 20.72 11.00 -0.36
N ARG A 314 20.77 11.37 -1.64
CA ARG A 314 19.75 12.21 -2.25
C ARG A 314 18.36 11.57 -2.16
N THR A 315 18.29 10.25 -2.36
CA THR A 315 17.06 9.48 -2.28
C THR A 315 17.22 8.39 -1.23
N MET A 316 16.32 8.36 -0.26
CA MET A 316 16.27 7.37 0.81
C MET A 316 14.83 6.93 0.97
N GLU A 317 14.53 5.67 0.65
CA GLU A 317 13.17 5.15 0.62
C GLU A 317 13.10 3.77 1.28
N ARG A 318 11.90 3.35 1.69
CA ARG A 318 11.66 2.00 2.19
C ARG A 318 10.37 1.39 1.67
N THR A 319 10.34 0.07 1.54
CA THR A 319 9.09 -0.64 1.32
C THR A 319 8.23 -0.56 2.59
N ARG A 320 6.93 -0.34 2.40
CA ARG A 320 5.93 -0.29 3.47
C ARG A 320 4.74 -1.17 3.14
N ASN A 321 3.95 -1.49 4.16
CA ASN A 321 2.61 -2.08 4.06
C ASN A 321 2.61 -3.56 3.58
N THR A 322 1.54 -3.97 2.89
CA THR A 322 1.29 -5.36 2.45
C THR A 322 2.34 -5.91 1.49
N LEU A 323 2.46 -7.24 1.39
CA LEU A 323 3.40 -7.93 0.48
C LEU A 323 3.27 -7.49 -0.98
N LEU A 324 2.04 -7.30 -1.46
CA LEU A 324 1.78 -6.84 -2.81
C LEU A 324 2.33 -5.43 -3.03
N GLN A 325 2.17 -4.55 -2.04
CA GLN A 325 2.72 -3.19 -2.08
C GLN A 325 4.24 -3.20 -2.00
N GLN A 326 4.85 -4.05 -1.16
CA GLN A 326 6.30 -4.17 -1.08
C GLN A 326 6.91 -4.61 -2.42
N ARG A 327 6.31 -5.61 -3.10
CA ARG A 327 6.74 -6.02 -4.45
C ARG A 327 6.57 -4.90 -5.50
N ALA A 328 5.51 -4.12 -5.39
CA ALA A 328 5.27 -2.98 -6.28
C ALA A 328 6.29 -1.85 -6.05
N HIS A 329 6.52 -1.47 -4.80
CA HIS A 329 7.52 -0.48 -4.39
C HIS A 329 8.92 -0.90 -4.85
N PHE A 330 9.28 -2.17 -4.64
CA PHE A 330 10.56 -2.72 -5.06
C PHE A 330 10.75 -2.58 -6.59
N ARG A 331 9.74 -2.94 -7.37
CA ARG A 331 9.77 -2.78 -8.84
C ARG A 331 9.90 -1.32 -9.28
N ILE A 332 9.17 -0.40 -8.64
CA ILE A 332 9.29 1.05 -8.91
C ILE A 332 10.73 1.51 -8.71
N TRP A 333 11.35 1.07 -7.62
CA TRP A 333 12.75 1.40 -7.36
C TRP A 333 13.68 0.77 -8.40
N LEU A 334 13.55 -0.53 -8.71
CA LEU A 334 14.39 -1.19 -9.73
C LEU A 334 14.32 -0.49 -11.09
N ASP A 335 13.13 -0.09 -11.52
CA ASP A 335 12.89 0.60 -12.81
C ASP A 335 13.59 1.99 -12.91
N ARG A 336 14.16 2.53 -11.80
CA ARG A 336 14.98 3.76 -11.79
C ARG A 336 16.49 3.51 -11.91
N GLY A 337 16.92 2.27 -12.12
CA GLY A 337 18.33 1.94 -12.35
C GLY A 337 18.81 2.50 -13.70
N LEU A 338 19.99 3.10 -13.70
CA LEU A 338 20.64 3.65 -14.88
C LEU A 338 21.88 2.81 -15.22
N MET A 339 21.96 2.28 -16.44
CA MET A 339 23.15 1.56 -16.90
C MET A 339 24.27 2.53 -17.29
N PRO A 340 25.54 2.09 -17.31
CA PRO A 340 26.64 2.88 -17.83
C PRO A 340 26.36 3.42 -19.24
N GLY A 341 26.54 4.73 -19.43
CA GLY A 341 26.32 5.40 -20.72
C GLY A 341 24.86 5.67 -21.09
N GLU A 342 23.90 5.42 -20.20
CA GLU A 342 22.51 5.85 -20.37
C GLU A 342 22.28 7.27 -19.82
N SER A 343 21.29 7.96 -20.39
CA SER A 343 20.73 9.20 -19.87
C SER A 343 19.20 9.06 -19.87
N LEU A 344 18.58 9.32 -18.73
CA LEU A 344 17.13 9.26 -18.55
C LEU A 344 16.63 10.61 -18.05
N GLY A 345 15.49 11.06 -18.58
CA GLY A 345 14.84 12.29 -18.17
C GLY A 345 14.56 12.32 -16.68
N ALA A 346 14.91 13.43 -16.05
CA ALA A 346 14.62 13.67 -14.64
C ALA A 346 13.18 14.19 -14.45
N GLY A 347 12.53 13.82 -13.35
CA GLY A 347 11.27 14.42 -12.89
C GLY A 347 10.04 13.51 -12.86
N HIS A 348 8.98 14.01 -12.22
CA HIS A 348 7.71 13.30 -12.04
C HIS A 348 6.93 13.16 -13.34
N ILE A 349 6.42 11.96 -13.63
CA ILE A 349 5.55 11.72 -14.78
C ILE A 349 4.11 12.04 -14.37
N ARG A 350 3.56 13.13 -14.92
CA ARG A 350 2.16 13.50 -14.68
C ARG A 350 1.24 12.63 -15.50
N TRP A 351 0.45 11.80 -14.82
CA TRP A 351 -0.51 10.90 -15.46
C TRP A 351 -1.88 11.56 -15.60
N GLY A 352 -2.49 11.40 -16.77
CA GLY A 352 -3.83 11.91 -17.06
C GLY A 352 -4.64 10.94 -17.90
N LYS A 353 -5.97 11.04 -17.80
CA LYS A 353 -6.91 10.30 -18.65
C LYS A 353 -7.52 11.29 -19.64
N ALA A 354 -7.12 11.19 -20.90
CA ALA A 354 -7.70 11.99 -21.98
C ALA A 354 -8.86 11.24 -22.64
N VAL A 355 -9.69 11.94 -23.43
CA VAL A 355 -10.81 11.38 -24.19
C VAL A 355 -10.38 10.18 -25.07
N LYS A 356 -9.12 10.14 -25.51
CA LYS A 356 -8.53 9.09 -26.34
C LYS A 356 -7.73 8.02 -25.58
N GLY A 357 -7.64 8.06 -24.25
CA GLY A 357 -6.95 7.05 -23.44
C GLY A 357 -5.97 7.58 -22.40
N LEU A 358 -5.08 6.70 -21.93
CA LEU A 358 -4.03 7.04 -20.95
C LEU A 358 -2.99 7.97 -21.58
N THR A 359 -2.61 9.00 -20.83
CA THR A 359 -1.54 9.94 -21.18
C THR A 359 -0.57 10.09 -20.02
N GLY A 360 0.71 10.23 -20.33
CA GLY A 360 1.76 10.56 -19.37
C GLY A 360 2.58 11.73 -19.90
N LYS A 361 2.96 12.67 -19.03
CA LYS A 361 3.78 13.83 -19.40
C LYS A 361 5.05 13.89 -18.57
N LEU A 362 6.19 14.12 -19.22
CA LEU A 362 7.48 14.38 -18.58
C LEU A 362 8.19 15.51 -19.33
N GLY A 363 8.41 16.63 -18.65
CA GLY A 363 8.93 17.83 -19.30
C GLY A 363 8.04 18.26 -20.47
N GLU A 364 8.65 18.42 -21.65
CA GLU A 364 7.96 18.77 -22.90
C GLU A 364 7.28 17.58 -23.59
N PHE A 365 7.61 16.34 -23.21
CA PHE A 365 7.13 15.15 -23.89
C PHE A 365 5.81 14.65 -23.33
N THR A 366 4.90 14.26 -24.23
CA THR A 366 3.65 13.59 -23.89
C THR A 366 3.60 12.21 -24.54
N ALA A 367 3.55 11.16 -23.73
CA ALA A 367 3.25 9.81 -24.21
C ALA A 367 1.73 9.62 -24.25
N ARG A 368 1.21 9.06 -25.35
CA ARG A 368 -0.21 8.79 -25.54
C ARG A 368 -0.43 7.35 -26.03
N TYR A 369 -1.47 6.71 -25.51
CA TYR A 369 -1.97 5.47 -26.08
C TYR A 369 -2.75 5.74 -27.36
N ALA A 370 -2.28 5.19 -28.49
CA ALA A 370 -2.84 5.43 -29.83
C ALA A 370 -3.76 4.29 -30.32
N GLY A 371 -4.11 3.33 -29.47
CA GLY A 371 -5.04 2.25 -29.81
C GLY A 371 -4.38 0.91 -30.15
N LYS A 372 -5.19 -0.08 -30.56
CA LYS A 372 -4.73 -1.42 -30.97
C LYS A 372 -4.38 -1.40 -32.46
N GLN A 373 -3.27 -2.03 -32.84
CA GLN A 373 -2.83 -2.13 -34.24
C GLN A 373 -3.57 -3.26 -34.98
N PRO A 374 -3.79 -3.15 -36.31
CA PRO A 374 -4.46 -4.19 -37.13
C PRO A 374 -3.78 -5.57 -37.16
N GLY A 375 -2.52 -5.68 -36.72
CA GLY A 375 -1.78 -6.94 -36.59
C GLY A 375 -1.62 -7.48 -35.15
N GLY A 376 -2.32 -6.88 -34.18
CA GLY A 376 -2.11 -7.16 -32.76
C GLY A 376 -1.14 -6.16 -32.11
N GLY A 377 -1.21 -6.06 -30.78
CA GLY A 377 -0.42 -5.09 -30.01
C GLY A 377 -1.06 -3.71 -29.85
N HIS A 378 -0.46 -2.91 -28.96
CA HIS A 378 -0.94 -1.63 -28.47
C HIS A 378 0.07 -0.55 -28.81
N ARG A 379 -0.33 0.45 -29.61
CA ARG A 379 0.56 1.53 -30.06
C ARG A 379 0.66 2.63 -29.01
N ILE A 380 1.89 3.08 -28.76
CA ILE A 380 2.22 4.23 -27.92
C ILE A 380 2.95 5.24 -28.80
N THR A 381 2.54 6.50 -28.75
CA THR A 381 3.19 7.63 -29.43
C THR A 381 3.80 8.58 -28.39
N VAL A 382 4.94 9.17 -28.70
CA VAL A 382 5.55 10.27 -27.92
C VAL A 382 5.49 11.53 -28.76
N GLU A 383 4.87 12.57 -28.21
CA GLU A 383 4.59 13.84 -28.86
C GLU A 383 5.32 15.00 -28.16
N THR A 384 5.69 16.02 -28.93
CA THR A 384 6.20 17.32 -28.44
C THR A 384 5.02 18.24 -28.02
N PRO A 385 5.27 19.41 -27.42
CA PRO A 385 4.20 20.34 -27.04
C PRO A 385 3.29 20.76 -28.20
N ASP A 386 3.81 20.79 -29.42
CA ASP A 386 3.08 21.12 -30.66
C ASP A 386 2.15 20.00 -31.13
N GLY A 387 2.11 18.87 -30.43
CA GLY A 387 1.30 17.69 -30.78
C GLY A 387 1.86 16.86 -31.93
N GLN A 388 3.07 17.18 -32.42
CA GLN A 388 3.78 16.40 -33.43
C GLN A 388 4.53 15.23 -32.78
N LEU A 389 4.77 14.17 -33.56
CA LEU A 389 5.63 13.07 -33.12
C LEU A 389 7.04 13.59 -32.82
N ALA A 390 7.61 13.19 -31.69
CA ALA A 390 8.95 13.56 -31.26
C ALA A 390 10.03 12.87 -32.12
N SER A 391 10.22 13.31 -33.37
CA SER A 391 11.24 12.81 -34.27
C SER A 391 12.58 13.56 -34.11
N GLY A 392 13.68 12.94 -34.54
CA GLY A 392 15.02 13.56 -34.51
C GLY A 392 15.71 13.56 -33.14
N TYR A 393 15.23 12.77 -32.19
CA TYR A 393 15.88 12.59 -30.89
C TYR A 393 16.78 11.35 -30.91
N VAL A 394 17.96 11.46 -30.30
CA VAL A 394 18.91 10.35 -30.15
C VAL A 394 19.22 10.10 -28.68
N SER A 395 19.47 8.83 -28.33
CA SER A 395 19.95 8.45 -27.00
C SER A 395 21.34 9.05 -26.72
N ALA A 396 21.81 8.94 -25.47
CA ALA A 396 23.17 9.35 -25.10
C ALA A 396 24.27 8.61 -25.88
N ARG A 397 23.95 7.45 -26.47
CA ARG A 397 24.85 6.66 -27.32
C ARG A 397 24.74 7.02 -28.81
N GLY A 398 23.92 8.02 -29.16
CA GLY A 398 23.67 8.44 -30.54
C GLY A 398 22.67 7.58 -31.29
N GLU A 399 21.97 6.66 -30.63
CA GLU A 399 20.98 5.79 -31.27
C GLU A 399 19.66 6.54 -31.50
N PRO A 400 19.09 6.51 -32.73
CA PRO A 400 17.81 7.16 -33.00
C PRO A 400 16.66 6.60 -32.17
N LEU A 401 15.92 7.48 -31.48
CA LEU A 401 14.69 7.11 -30.79
C LEU A 401 13.50 7.20 -31.75
N SER A 402 12.87 6.07 -32.04
CA SER A 402 11.57 6.06 -32.71
C SER A 402 10.54 6.77 -31.83
N PRO A 403 9.67 7.69 -32.30
CA PRO A 403 8.56 8.27 -31.51
C PRO A 403 7.37 7.32 -31.31
N GLU A 404 7.32 6.21 -32.04
CA GLU A 404 6.27 5.20 -31.91
C GLU A 404 6.82 3.87 -31.40
N THR A 405 6.02 3.15 -30.60
CA THR A 405 6.35 1.80 -30.13
C THR A 405 5.07 0.98 -29.99
N VAL A 406 5.16 -0.34 -30.23
CA VAL A 406 4.05 -1.27 -30.08
C VAL A 406 4.38 -2.28 -28.98
N ILE A 407 3.45 -2.51 -28.06
CA ILE A 407 3.59 -3.52 -27.01
C ILE A 407 2.55 -4.63 -27.18
N GLY A 408 2.90 -5.88 -26.88
CA GLY A 408 2.00 -7.01 -27.04
C GLY A 408 0.83 -7.03 -26.05
N ASN A 409 1.03 -6.55 -24.82
CA ASN A 409 0.05 -6.63 -23.74
C ASN A 409 -0.23 -5.26 -23.11
N ARG A 410 -1.51 -4.88 -23.07
CA ARG A 410 -2.01 -3.63 -22.48
C ARG A 410 -1.63 -3.44 -21.00
N ALA A 411 -1.43 -4.52 -20.25
CA ALA A 411 -1.04 -4.44 -18.83
C ALA A 411 0.30 -3.70 -18.65
N HIS A 412 1.20 -3.75 -19.64
CA HIS A 412 2.49 -3.06 -19.60
C HIS A 412 2.45 -1.63 -20.13
N LEU A 413 1.26 -1.11 -20.49
CA LEU A 413 1.11 0.21 -21.12
C LEU A 413 1.76 1.33 -20.31
N ARG A 414 1.47 1.40 -19.00
CA ARG A 414 2.01 2.46 -18.14
C ARG A 414 3.53 2.36 -18.00
N LYS A 415 4.07 1.14 -17.82
CA LYS A 415 5.52 0.89 -17.75
C LYS A 415 6.22 1.28 -19.06
N ALA A 416 5.67 0.87 -20.19
CA ALA A 416 6.21 1.20 -21.51
C ALA A 416 6.17 2.73 -21.76
N MET A 417 5.06 3.40 -21.47
CA MET A 417 4.96 4.86 -21.59
C MET A 417 5.98 5.59 -20.71
N ALA A 418 6.19 5.13 -19.47
CA ALA A 418 7.16 5.73 -18.57
C ALA A 418 8.60 5.58 -19.06
N SER A 419 9.00 4.37 -19.45
CA SER A 419 10.31 4.10 -20.05
C SER A 419 10.57 4.99 -21.27
N ARG A 420 9.57 5.14 -22.13
CA ARG A 420 9.63 5.99 -23.32
C ARG A 420 9.80 7.46 -22.98
N LEU A 421 8.97 8.00 -22.07
CA LEU A 421 9.11 9.39 -21.61
C LEU A 421 10.49 9.66 -21.02
N ARG A 422 11.03 8.72 -20.24
CA ARG A 422 12.36 8.83 -19.65
C ARG A 422 13.45 8.78 -20.73
N ALA A 423 13.35 7.90 -21.72
CA ALA A 423 14.29 7.87 -22.84
C ALA A 423 14.30 9.21 -23.61
N PHE A 424 13.13 9.75 -23.93
CA PHE A 424 13.01 11.05 -24.61
C PHE A 424 13.47 12.22 -23.76
N GLY A 425 13.14 12.24 -22.47
CA GLY A 425 13.57 13.28 -21.55
C GLY A 425 15.09 13.32 -21.30
N GLY A 426 15.80 12.22 -21.57
CA GLY A 426 17.26 12.14 -21.51
C GLY A 426 17.95 12.23 -22.88
N ALA A 427 17.18 12.36 -23.96
CA ALA A 427 17.66 12.36 -25.33
C ALA A 427 18.14 13.75 -25.76
N THR A 428 19.02 13.77 -26.76
CA THR A 428 19.45 15.00 -27.42
C THR A 428 18.70 15.15 -28.75
N ARG A 429 18.18 16.35 -29.04
CA ARG A 429 17.58 16.64 -30.35
C ARG A 429 18.69 16.94 -31.35
N LEU A 430 18.86 16.05 -32.33
CA LEU A 430 19.65 16.37 -33.51
C LEU A 430 18.73 17.14 -34.45
N VAL A 431 18.90 18.46 -34.51
CA VAL A 431 18.30 19.24 -35.58
C VAL A 431 18.88 18.69 -36.88
N ALA A 432 18.06 18.01 -37.68
CA ALA A 432 18.38 17.84 -39.08
C ALA A 432 18.39 19.24 -39.67
N ASN A 433 19.55 19.90 -39.66
CA ASN A 433 19.83 20.89 -40.67
C ASN A 433 19.68 20.10 -41.98
N ARG A 434 18.56 20.32 -42.69
CA ARG A 434 18.64 20.27 -44.15
C ARG A 434 19.72 21.27 -44.49
N ALA A 435 20.95 20.80 -44.64
CA ALA A 435 21.88 21.50 -45.51
C ALA A 435 21.10 21.68 -46.82
N PRO A 436 20.96 22.91 -47.34
CA PRO A 436 20.36 23.09 -48.65
C PRO A 436 21.12 22.16 -49.60
N ASP A 437 20.38 21.35 -50.32
CA ASP A 437 20.95 20.47 -51.32
C ASP A 437 21.77 21.37 -52.26
N LEU A 438 23.06 21.07 -52.47
CA LEU A 438 23.91 21.87 -53.35
C LEU A 438 23.37 21.90 -54.80
N LEU A 439 22.38 21.04 -55.11
CA LEU A 439 21.60 21.04 -56.34
C LEU A 439 20.55 22.17 -56.41
N ASP A 440 20.06 22.72 -55.30
CA ASP A 440 19.13 23.87 -55.29
C ASP A 440 19.85 25.21 -55.52
N LEU A 441 21.19 25.26 -55.34
CA LEU A 441 22.01 26.43 -55.68
C LEU A 441 22.49 26.45 -57.13
N ALA A 442 22.27 25.37 -57.89
CA ALA A 442 22.65 25.28 -59.30
C ALA A 442 21.53 25.68 -60.27
N THR A 443 20.37 26.14 -59.76
CA THR A 443 19.21 26.56 -60.56
C THR A 443 18.73 27.99 -60.27
N ALA A 444 19.55 28.81 -59.60
CA ALA A 444 19.30 30.25 -59.39
C ALA A 444 20.14 31.11 -60.34
#